data_AF-A0A2E8H9S0-F1
#
_entry.id   AF-A0A2E8H9S0-F1
#
_cell.length_a   1.000
_cell.length_b   1.000
_cell.length_c   1.000
_cell.angle_alpha   90.00
_cell.angle_beta   90.00
_cell.angle_gamma   90.00
#
_symmetry.space_group_name_H-M   'P 1'
#
loop_
_entity.id
_entity.type
_entity.pdbx_description
1 polymer ?
#
loop_
_entity_poly.entity_id
_entity_poly.type
_entity_poly.pdbx_seq_one_letter_code
_entity_poly.pdbx_strand_id
1 'polypeptide(L)'
;MARLDVRQEAVIRALTYSGPLSPRQLREETGLAHRPLMAAVHRLERAFVVCEDQTDSAWDRPLHLVEREFPDLWQQAPDPEAAAAEVLARLLHTQVFATTAQLAAGSGLGKRVVGSTITTMERSARVEAVTMDGLEGWQQSGDRPTAGDVGLVRVLHLRDPLVRPRLDELALQYDGREVLQYLLIGDEIHGAACGHWRIKAHDVEDVIIDDAHVADWREETLEAVRRRYPAPKQHVLACNGEPL
;
A
#
# COMPACT_ATOMS: atom_id res chain seq x y z
N MET A 1 7.15 23.28 3.64
CA MET A 1 6.67 22.98 2.27
C MET A 1 7.86 22.93 1.33
N ALA A 2 7.98 21.87 0.50
CA ALA A 2 8.88 21.94 -0.64
C ALA A 2 8.49 23.15 -1.49
N ARG A 3 9.48 23.89 -1.99
CA ARG A 3 9.23 25.06 -2.83
C ARG A 3 8.47 24.60 -4.07
N LEU A 4 7.28 25.16 -4.29
CA LEU A 4 6.50 24.88 -5.49
C LEU A 4 7.31 25.29 -6.71
N ASP A 5 7.27 24.46 -7.76
CA ASP A 5 7.80 24.86 -9.05
C ASP A 5 6.81 25.80 -9.77
N VAL A 6 7.31 26.55 -10.76
CA VAL A 6 6.52 27.56 -11.49
C VAL A 6 5.27 26.95 -12.16
N ARG A 7 5.31 25.66 -12.52
CA ARG A 7 4.18 24.98 -13.17
C ARG A 7 3.12 24.62 -12.14
N GLN A 8 3.52 24.16 -10.95
CA GLN A 8 2.62 23.92 -9.83
C GLN A 8 1.95 25.23 -9.39
N GLU A 9 2.71 26.32 -9.28
CA GLU A 9 2.17 27.65 -9.00
C GLU A 9 1.16 28.10 -10.05
N ALA A 10 1.43 27.85 -11.34
CA ALA A 10 0.51 28.18 -12.42
C ALA A 10 -0.82 27.39 -12.33
N VAL A 11 -0.77 26.10 -11.99
CA VAL A 11 -1.96 25.27 -11.78
C VAL A 11 -2.78 25.78 -10.60
N ILE A 12 -2.14 25.99 -9.44
CA ILE A 12 -2.82 26.50 -8.24
C ILE A 12 -3.47 27.85 -8.57
N ARG A 13 -2.73 28.76 -9.20
CA ARG A 13 -3.23 30.09 -9.58
C ARG A 13 -4.48 29.98 -10.47
N ALA A 14 -4.45 29.14 -11.51
CA ALA A 14 -5.60 28.94 -12.39
C ALA A 14 -6.83 28.46 -11.63
N LEU A 15 -6.67 27.46 -10.75
CA LEU A 15 -7.77 26.95 -9.93
C LEU A 15 -8.28 27.96 -8.89
N THR A 16 -7.38 28.77 -8.33
CA THR A 16 -7.76 29.83 -7.38
C THR A 16 -8.67 30.86 -8.03
N TYR A 17 -8.36 31.30 -9.25
CA TYR A 17 -9.12 32.38 -9.91
C TYR A 17 -10.31 31.89 -10.73
N SER A 18 -10.16 30.80 -11.48
CA SER A 18 -11.20 30.31 -12.39
C SER A 18 -12.11 29.26 -11.74
N GLY A 19 -11.76 28.76 -10.55
CA GLY A 19 -12.49 27.68 -9.89
C GLY A 19 -12.06 26.30 -10.41
N PRO A 20 -12.91 25.28 -10.26
CA PRO A 20 -12.62 23.94 -10.76
C PRO A 20 -12.47 23.92 -12.29
N LEU A 21 -11.44 23.25 -12.78
CA LEU A 21 -11.11 23.23 -14.20
C LEU A 21 -10.72 21.83 -14.64
N SER A 22 -11.19 21.41 -15.81
CA SER A 22 -10.71 20.16 -16.40
C SER A 22 -9.27 20.26 -16.90
N PRO A 23 -8.57 19.13 -17.13
CA PRO A 23 -7.21 19.15 -17.68
C PRO A 23 -7.09 19.93 -18.99
N ARG A 24 -8.16 19.94 -19.82
CA ARG A 24 -8.21 20.75 -21.04
C ARG A 24 -8.25 22.23 -20.73
N GLN A 25 -9.14 22.67 -19.84
CA GLN A 25 -9.28 24.07 -19.47
C GLN A 25 -8.03 24.59 -18.74
N LEU A 26 -7.45 23.79 -17.84
CA LEU A 26 -6.17 24.13 -17.20
C LEU A 26 -5.05 24.36 -18.22
N ARG A 27 -5.04 23.59 -19.31
CA ARG A 27 -4.06 23.78 -20.39
C ARG A 27 -4.24 25.13 -21.09
N GLU A 28 -5.49 25.52 -21.33
CA GLU A 28 -5.84 26.80 -21.94
C GLU A 28 -5.47 27.97 -21.02
N GLU A 29 -5.77 27.86 -19.72
CA GLU A 29 -5.50 28.90 -18.72
C GLU A 29 -4.00 29.06 -18.40
N THR A 30 -3.26 27.94 -18.33
CA THR A 30 -1.84 27.97 -17.96
C THR A 30 -0.89 28.12 -19.15
N GLY A 31 -1.37 27.85 -20.36
CA GLY A 31 -0.54 27.77 -21.58
C GLY A 31 0.49 26.62 -21.57
N LEU A 32 0.46 25.74 -20.57
CA LEU A 32 1.40 24.63 -20.45
C LEU A 32 1.09 23.54 -21.48
N ALA A 33 2.12 22.87 -21.99
CA ALA A 33 1.91 21.64 -22.75
C ALA A 33 1.35 20.53 -21.83
N HIS A 34 0.60 19.58 -22.41
CA HIS A 34 -0.12 18.56 -21.64
C HIS A 34 0.78 17.72 -20.71
N ARG A 35 1.92 17.20 -21.18
CA ARG A 35 2.83 16.39 -20.36
C ARG A 35 3.38 17.16 -19.14
N PRO A 36 3.97 18.37 -19.30
CA PRO A 36 4.36 19.22 -18.18
C PRO A 36 3.23 19.58 -17.22
N LEU A 37 2.03 19.86 -17.73
CA LEU A 37 0.85 20.17 -16.93
C LEU A 37 0.48 18.98 -16.04
N MET A 38 0.28 17.80 -16.62
CA MET A 38 -0.10 16.61 -15.86
C MET A 38 0.98 16.19 -14.87
N ALA A 39 2.25 16.38 -15.19
CA ALA A 39 3.33 16.16 -14.22
C ALA A 39 3.24 17.09 -13.00
N ALA A 40 2.81 18.35 -13.19
CA ALA A 40 2.56 19.28 -12.09
C ALA A 40 1.31 18.88 -11.30
N VAL A 41 0.21 18.55 -11.98
CA VAL A 41 -1.05 18.07 -11.37
C VAL A 41 -0.80 16.83 -10.52
N HIS A 42 -0.18 15.76 -11.06
CA HIS A 42 0.10 14.54 -10.29
C HIS A 42 1.02 14.78 -9.08
N ARG A 43 1.86 15.82 -9.12
CA ARG A 43 2.64 16.21 -7.93
C ARG A 43 1.77 16.89 -6.87
N LEU A 44 0.83 17.73 -7.29
CA LEU A 44 -0.11 18.39 -6.39
C LEU A 44 -1.14 17.41 -5.80
N GLU A 45 -1.63 16.45 -6.59
CA GLU A 45 -2.53 15.38 -6.12
C GLU A 45 -1.86 14.50 -5.06
N ARG A 46 -0.61 14.07 -5.32
CA ARG A 46 0.17 13.31 -4.32
C ARG A 46 0.45 14.10 -3.04
N ALA A 47 0.38 15.43 -3.10
CA ALA A 47 0.52 16.31 -1.96
C ALA A 47 -0.83 16.72 -1.35
N PHE A 48 -1.95 16.14 -1.81
CA PHE A 48 -3.31 16.48 -1.39
C PHE A 48 -3.63 17.98 -1.50
N VAL A 49 -3.06 18.67 -2.50
CA VAL A 49 -3.35 20.09 -2.78
C VAL A 49 -4.50 20.23 -3.77
N VAL A 50 -4.54 19.33 -4.76
CA VAL A 50 -5.62 19.26 -5.75
C VAL A 50 -6.24 17.87 -5.75
N CYS A 51 -7.52 17.78 -6.08
CA CYS A 51 -8.24 16.52 -6.25
C CYS A 51 -9.13 16.57 -7.49
N GLU A 52 -9.27 15.44 -8.16
CA GLU A 52 -10.20 15.27 -9.27
C GLU A 52 -11.62 14.99 -8.75
N ASP A 53 -12.64 15.54 -9.40
CA ASP A 53 -14.02 15.13 -9.19
C ASP A 53 -14.23 13.69 -9.70
N GLN A 54 -14.58 12.78 -8.80
CA GLN A 54 -14.75 11.35 -9.07
C GLN A 54 -16.21 10.96 -9.33
N THR A 55 -17.02 11.84 -9.91
CA THR A 55 -18.37 11.46 -10.34
C THR A 55 -18.32 10.45 -11.51
N ASP A 56 -18.97 9.30 -11.35
CA ASP A 56 -18.97 8.19 -12.32
C ASP A 56 -19.61 8.52 -13.68
N SER A 57 -20.32 9.64 -13.78
CA SER A 57 -21.13 10.01 -14.95
C SER A 57 -20.46 10.99 -15.91
N ALA A 58 -19.31 11.57 -15.56
CA ALA A 58 -18.67 12.63 -16.34
C ALA A 58 -17.44 12.15 -17.11
N TRP A 59 -17.42 12.44 -18.42
CA TRP A 59 -16.26 12.23 -19.29
C TRP A 59 -15.16 13.28 -19.10
N ASP A 60 -15.52 14.47 -18.60
CA ASP A 60 -14.59 15.54 -18.28
C ASP A 60 -14.61 15.77 -16.77
N ARG A 61 -13.50 15.47 -16.10
CA ARG A 61 -13.40 15.50 -14.64
C ARG A 61 -12.63 16.73 -14.21
N PRO A 62 -13.30 17.74 -13.63
CA PRO A 62 -12.62 18.93 -13.15
C PRO A 62 -11.70 18.62 -11.97
N LEU A 63 -10.60 19.38 -11.89
CA LEU A 63 -9.71 19.41 -10.75
C LEU A 63 -10.09 20.56 -9.83
N HIS A 64 -10.09 20.29 -8.54
CA HIS A 64 -10.45 21.22 -7.48
C HIS A 64 -9.26 21.44 -6.53
N LEU A 65 -9.26 22.54 -5.80
CA LEU A 65 -8.37 22.71 -4.65
C LEU A 65 -8.95 21.94 -3.46
N VAL A 66 -8.16 21.09 -2.82
CA VAL A 66 -8.59 20.30 -1.66
C VAL A 66 -9.06 21.20 -0.53
N GLU A 67 -8.38 22.34 -0.31
CA GLU A 67 -8.78 23.36 0.66
C GLU A 67 -10.21 23.89 0.45
N ARG A 68 -10.70 23.90 -0.80
CA ARG A 68 -12.07 24.37 -1.10
C ARG A 68 -13.11 23.26 -0.94
N GLU A 69 -12.80 22.05 -1.39
CA GLU A 69 -13.73 20.91 -1.33
C GLU A 69 -13.81 20.32 0.08
N PHE A 70 -12.70 20.33 0.81
CA PHE A 70 -12.57 19.75 2.14
C PHE A 70 -11.91 20.76 3.10
N PRO A 71 -12.56 21.91 3.35
CA PRO A 71 -11.98 22.99 4.15
C PRO A 71 -11.65 22.54 5.58
N ASP A 72 -12.50 21.70 6.17
CA ASP A 72 -12.28 21.16 7.52
C ASP A 72 -11.05 20.25 7.58
N LEU A 73 -10.88 19.37 6.58
CA LEU A 73 -9.72 18.50 6.47
C LEU A 73 -8.42 19.31 6.33
N TRP A 74 -8.48 20.39 5.55
CA TRP A 74 -7.33 21.26 5.32
C TRP A 74 -6.96 22.07 6.57
N GLN A 75 -7.95 22.64 7.26
CA GLN A 75 -7.73 23.42 8.49
C GLN A 75 -7.25 22.56 9.66
N GLN A 76 -7.65 21.29 9.70
CA GLN A 76 -7.28 20.33 10.74
C GLN A 76 -6.05 19.49 10.37
N ALA A 77 -5.36 19.83 9.27
CA ALA A 77 -4.19 19.09 8.83
C ALA A 77 -3.14 19.05 9.97
N PRO A 78 -2.73 17.85 10.42
CA PRO A 78 -1.77 17.73 11.51
C PRO A 78 -0.40 18.26 11.11
N ASP A 79 0.40 18.63 12.11
CA ASP A 79 1.82 18.90 11.91
C ASP A 79 2.49 17.67 11.23
N PRO A 80 3.38 17.87 10.24
CA PRO A 80 3.98 16.76 9.50
C PRO A 80 4.71 15.73 10.38
N GLU A 81 5.34 16.13 11.48
CA GLU A 81 6.01 15.21 12.39
C GLU A 81 5.00 14.38 13.17
N ALA A 82 3.92 15.02 13.66
CA ALA A 82 2.82 14.34 14.33
C ALA A 82 2.10 13.36 13.39
N ALA A 83 1.88 13.76 12.14
CA ALA A 83 1.28 12.93 11.10
C ALA A 83 2.14 11.69 10.79
N ALA A 84 3.45 11.89 10.63
CA ALA A 84 4.38 10.79 10.39
C ALA A 84 4.38 9.80 11.57
N ALA A 85 4.42 10.29 12.82
CA ALA A 85 4.37 9.45 14.00
C ALA A 85 3.08 8.63 14.08
N GLU A 86 1.94 9.23 13.73
CA GLU A 86 0.65 8.54 13.70
C GLU A 86 0.58 7.46 12.61
N VAL A 87 1.09 7.75 11.41
CA VAL A 87 1.17 6.76 10.31
C VAL A 87 2.02 5.56 10.73
N LEU A 88 3.20 5.80 11.32
CA LEU A 88 4.07 4.72 11.78
C LEU A 88 3.45 3.95 12.94
N ALA A 89 2.77 4.62 13.87
CA ALA A 89 2.05 3.95 14.94
C ALA A 89 0.98 3.00 14.39
N ARG A 90 0.12 3.45 13.46
CA ARG A 90 -0.90 2.59 12.85
C ARG A 90 -0.31 1.41 12.10
N LEU A 91 0.80 1.62 11.40
CA LEU A 91 1.50 0.56 10.71
C LEU A 91 2.05 -0.48 11.70
N LEU A 92 2.68 -0.04 12.79
CA LEU A 92 3.15 -0.93 13.86
C LEU A 92 2.00 -1.67 14.53
N HIS A 93 0.84 -1.05 14.71
CA HIS A 93 -0.33 -1.74 15.23
C HIS A 93 -0.81 -2.86 14.29
N THR A 94 -0.76 -2.63 12.97
CA THR A 94 -1.17 -3.65 11.98
C THR A 94 -0.12 -4.75 11.80
N GLN A 95 1.16 -4.41 11.85
CA GLN A 95 2.26 -5.38 11.67
C GLN A 95 2.65 -6.07 12.97
N VAL A 96 2.27 -5.53 14.13
CA VAL A 96 2.76 -5.87 15.48
C VAL A 96 4.26 -5.57 15.67
N PHE A 97 5.07 -5.94 14.69
CA PHE A 97 6.51 -5.70 14.60
C PHE A 97 6.89 -5.25 13.19
N ALA A 98 7.82 -4.30 13.08
CA ALA A 98 8.42 -3.98 11.79
C ALA A 98 9.85 -3.44 11.92
N THR A 99 10.71 -3.82 10.98
CA THR A 99 12.02 -3.19 10.79
C THR A 99 11.87 -1.75 10.26
N THR A 100 12.89 -0.92 10.42
CA THR A 100 12.89 0.44 9.83
C THR A 100 12.71 0.42 8.31
N ALA A 101 13.20 -0.63 7.63
CA ALA A 101 13.02 -0.79 6.19
C ALA A 101 11.55 -1.09 5.83
N GLN A 102 10.90 -2.01 6.55
CA GLN A 102 9.49 -2.34 6.37
C GLN A 102 8.60 -1.13 6.69
N LEU A 103 8.90 -0.35 7.74
CA LEU A 103 8.20 0.89 8.05
C LEU A 103 8.28 1.92 6.91
N ALA A 104 9.44 2.08 6.28
CA ALA A 104 9.59 2.95 5.12
C ALA A 104 8.81 2.42 3.90
N ALA A 105 8.87 1.12 3.63
CA ALA A 105 8.16 0.50 2.52
C ALA A 105 6.62 0.59 2.68
N GLY A 106 6.11 0.36 3.89
CA GLY A 106 4.69 0.38 4.22
C GLY A 106 4.09 1.77 4.28
N SER A 107 4.81 2.75 4.86
CA SER A 107 4.31 4.13 4.98
C SER A 107 4.51 4.97 3.72
N GLY A 108 5.43 4.57 2.83
CA GLY A 108 5.87 5.39 1.70
C GLY A 108 6.73 6.60 2.10
N LEU A 109 7.06 6.75 3.39
CA LEU A 109 7.94 7.80 3.89
C LEU A 109 9.40 7.49 3.57
N GLY A 110 10.22 8.52 3.34
CA GLY A 110 11.64 8.36 3.13
C GLY A 110 12.35 7.82 4.38
N LYS A 111 13.34 6.94 4.20
CA LYS A 111 14.09 6.28 5.31
C LYS A 111 14.59 7.26 6.39
N ARG A 112 15.04 8.46 5.99
CA ARG A 112 15.48 9.49 6.94
C ARG A 112 14.35 9.98 7.84
N VAL A 113 13.17 10.23 7.27
CA VAL A 113 11.98 10.68 8.02
C VAL A 113 11.56 9.60 8.99
N VAL A 114 11.47 8.34 8.52
CA VAL A 114 11.15 7.20 9.38
C VAL A 114 12.11 7.09 10.55
N GLY A 115 13.43 7.14 10.29
CA GLY A 115 14.45 7.05 11.35
C GLY A 115 14.34 8.18 12.38
N SER A 116 14.16 9.42 11.94
CA SER A 116 13.97 10.55 12.88
C SER A 116 12.67 10.45 13.67
N THR A 117 11.57 10.05 13.02
CA THR A 117 10.26 9.91 13.67
C THR A 117 10.29 8.79 14.72
N ILE A 118 10.88 7.64 14.41
CA ILE A 118 11.03 6.53 15.35
C ILE A 118 11.89 6.93 16.55
N THR A 119 13.00 7.64 16.31
CA THR A 119 13.84 8.15 17.42
C THR A 119 13.04 9.06 18.36
N THR A 120 12.17 9.91 17.82
CA THR A 120 11.28 10.76 18.63
C THR A 120 10.23 9.93 19.38
N MET A 121 9.61 8.96 18.71
CA MET A 121 8.61 8.07 19.32
C MET A 121 9.20 7.25 20.46
N GLU A 122 10.41 6.71 20.30
CA GLU A 122 11.14 5.95 21.30
C GLU A 122 11.47 6.81 22.54
N ARG A 123 11.99 8.02 22.34
CA ARG A 123 12.23 8.96 23.45
C ARG A 123 10.96 9.30 24.25
N SER A 124 9.80 9.27 23.59
CA SER A 124 8.50 9.47 24.22
C SER A 124 7.83 8.19 24.73
N ALA A 125 8.54 7.06 24.71
CA ALA A 125 8.04 5.73 25.09
C ALA A 125 6.73 5.31 24.39
N ARG A 126 6.58 5.71 23.12
CA ARG A 126 5.47 5.27 22.24
C ARG A 126 5.81 3.97 21.49
N VAL A 127 7.09 3.75 21.25
CA VAL A 127 7.62 2.54 20.61
C VAL A 127 8.85 2.08 21.37
N GLU A 128 9.18 0.80 21.22
CA GLU A 128 10.37 0.20 21.79
C GLU A 128 11.09 -0.66 20.76
N ALA A 129 12.41 -0.69 20.84
CA ALA A 129 13.24 -1.56 20.04
C ALA A 129 13.13 -3.01 20.54
N VAL A 130 12.87 -3.94 19.64
CA VAL A 130 12.73 -5.36 19.94
C VAL A 130 13.42 -6.22 18.90
N THR A 131 13.77 -7.44 19.30
CA THR A 131 14.30 -8.47 18.40
C THR A 131 13.27 -9.59 18.27
N MET A 132 12.81 -9.84 17.05
CA MET A 132 11.91 -10.94 16.72
C MET A 132 12.53 -11.75 15.58
N ASP A 133 12.63 -13.07 15.77
CA ASP A 133 13.20 -14.01 14.79
C ASP A 133 14.58 -13.58 14.24
N GLY A 134 15.41 -13.00 15.11
CA GLY A 134 16.75 -12.52 14.77
C GLY A 134 16.81 -11.18 14.02
N LEU A 135 15.67 -10.53 13.78
CA LEU A 135 15.57 -9.21 13.18
C LEU A 135 15.38 -8.13 14.25
N GLU A 136 16.16 -7.06 14.14
CA GLU A 136 15.97 -5.85 14.95
C GLU A 136 14.91 -4.95 14.32
N GLY A 137 13.94 -4.53 15.14
CA GLY A 137 12.86 -3.68 14.70
C GLY A 137 12.15 -3.01 15.85
N TRP A 138 10.91 -2.61 15.59
CA TRP A 138 10.13 -1.76 16.46
C TRP A 138 8.76 -2.36 16.69
N GLN A 139 8.20 -2.13 17.88
CA GLN A 139 6.81 -2.39 18.22
C GLN A 139 6.22 -1.21 19.00
N GLN A 140 4.89 -1.12 19.07
CA GLN A 140 4.26 -0.16 19.97
C GLN A 140 4.55 -0.53 21.43
N SER A 141 4.88 0.48 22.26
CA SER A 141 5.20 0.23 23.67
C SER A 141 3.99 -0.34 24.41
N GLY A 142 4.21 -1.45 25.11
CA GLY A 142 3.16 -2.15 25.86
C GLY A 142 2.24 -3.03 25.01
N ASP A 143 2.40 -3.02 23.68
CA ASP A 143 1.77 -4.02 22.83
C ASP A 143 2.44 -5.37 23.09
N ARG A 144 1.63 -6.42 23.20
CA ARG A 144 2.11 -7.78 23.43
C ARG A 144 1.41 -8.65 22.41
N PRO A 145 2.15 -9.30 21.50
CA PRO A 145 1.56 -10.26 20.59
C PRO A 145 0.79 -11.30 21.41
N THR A 146 -0.53 -11.36 21.21
CA THR A 146 -1.34 -12.45 21.75
C THR A 146 -1.19 -13.63 20.80
N ALA A 147 -0.72 -14.77 21.30
CA ALA A 147 -0.76 -16.01 20.55
C ALA A 147 -2.24 -16.34 20.25
N GLY A 148 -2.63 -16.16 18.99
CA GLY A 148 -3.95 -16.55 18.50
C GLY A 148 -3.92 -18.00 18.07
N ASP A 149 -4.70 -18.84 18.73
CA ASP A 149 -4.79 -20.29 18.45
C ASP A 149 -5.73 -20.60 17.27
N VAL A 150 -5.95 -19.63 16.37
CA VAL A 150 -6.88 -19.75 15.25
C VAL A 150 -6.11 -19.60 13.96
N GLY A 151 -5.58 -20.73 13.47
CA GLY A 151 -5.02 -20.75 12.14
C GLY A 151 -6.12 -20.51 11.11
N LEU A 152 -5.84 -19.63 10.14
CA LEU A 152 -6.75 -19.27 9.07
C LEU A 152 -5.97 -19.13 7.77
N VAL A 153 -6.61 -19.44 6.65
CA VAL A 153 -6.04 -19.14 5.33
C VAL A 153 -6.70 -17.89 4.73
N ARG A 154 -5.90 -16.91 4.27
CA ARG A 154 -6.36 -15.78 3.47
C ARG A 154 -5.48 -15.55 2.24
N VAL A 155 -6.14 -15.19 1.14
CA VAL A 155 -5.47 -14.75 -0.09
C VAL A 155 -5.32 -13.23 -0.05
N LEU A 156 -4.08 -12.76 -0.01
CA LEU A 156 -3.71 -11.36 0.15
C LEU A 156 -3.20 -10.75 -1.15
N HIS A 157 -3.65 -9.53 -1.45
CA HIS A 157 -3.17 -8.76 -2.59
C HIS A 157 -1.76 -8.23 -2.33
N LEU A 158 -0.97 -7.95 -3.38
CA LEU A 158 0.35 -7.31 -3.27
C LEU A 158 0.35 -5.92 -2.58
N ARG A 159 -0.85 -5.34 -2.41
CA ARG A 159 -1.07 -4.03 -1.78
C ARG A 159 -1.75 -4.15 -0.42
N ASP A 160 -1.97 -5.38 0.04
CA ASP A 160 -2.49 -5.63 1.36
C ASP A 160 -1.53 -5.04 2.41
N PRO A 161 -2.03 -4.41 3.50
CA PRO A 161 -1.18 -3.86 4.55
C PRO A 161 -0.22 -4.87 5.19
N LEU A 162 -0.51 -6.17 5.19
CA LEU A 162 0.38 -7.22 5.70
C LEU A 162 1.50 -7.59 4.70
N VAL A 163 1.24 -7.42 3.40
CA VAL A 163 2.19 -7.80 2.34
C VAL A 163 3.11 -6.63 1.98
N ARG A 164 2.53 -5.44 1.80
CA ARG A 164 3.23 -4.29 1.21
C ARG A 164 4.53 -3.90 1.92
N PRO A 165 4.61 -3.90 3.27
CA PRO A 165 5.85 -3.60 4.00
C PRO A 165 6.95 -4.64 3.79
N ARG A 166 6.57 -5.90 3.53
CA ARG A 166 7.45 -7.08 3.40
C ARG A 166 7.73 -7.48 1.96
N LEU A 167 7.25 -6.69 0.98
CA LEU A 167 7.24 -7.11 -0.42
C LEU A 167 8.63 -7.45 -0.97
N ASP A 168 9.69 -6.75 -0.53
CA ASP A 168 11.07 -7.04 -0.98
C ASP A 168 11.58 -8.40 -0.45
N GLU A 169 11.25 -8.75 0.79
CA GLU A 169 11.56 -10.03 1.43
C GLU A 169 10.79 -11.18 0.76
N LEU A 170 9.49 -10.98 0.57
CA LEU A 170 8.62 -11.94 -0.10
C LEU A 170 9.02 -12.14 -1.57
N ALA A 171 9.41 -11.08 -2.28
CA ALA A 171 9.89 -11.21 -3.66
C ALA A 171 11.18 -12.05 -3.74
N LEU A 172 12.04 -11.99 -2.72
CA LEU A 172 13.21 -12.85 -2.63
C LEU A 172 12.84 -14.31 -2.29
N GLN A 173 11.89 -14.51 -1.37
CA GLN A 173 11.42 -15.84 -0.98
C GLN A 173 10.80 -16.60 -2.17
N TYR A 174 10.04 -15.90 -3.01
CA TYR A 174 9.38 -16.47 -4.19
C TYR A 174 10.07 -16.06 -5.50
N ASP A 175 11.39 -15.84 -5.45
CA ASP A 175 12.16 -15.42 -6.63
C ASP A 175 11.99 -16.40 -7.80
N GLY A 176 12.00 -15.84 -9.02
CA GLY A 176 11.73 -16.59 -10.25
C GLY A 176 10.28 -17.01 -10.47
N ARG A 177 9.35 -16.66 -9.57
CA ARG A 177 7.90 -16.92 -9.73
C ARG A 177 7.13 -15.64 -10.02
N GLU A 178 6.15 -15.72 -10.91
CA GLU A 178 5.20 -14.63 -11.11
C GLU A 178 4.08 -14.75 -10.06
N VAL A 179 4.22 -14.02 -8.96
CA VAL A 179 3.27 -14.05 -7.85
C VAL A 179 2.04 -13.21 -8.16
N LEU A 180 0.87 -13.86 -8.18
CA LEU A 180 -0.43 -13.21 -8.35
C LEU A 180 -0.97 -12.68 -7.01
N GLN A 181 -0.86 -13.47 -5.95
CA GLN A 181 -1.32 -13.17 -4.59
C GLN A 181 -0.44 -13.90 -3.56
N TYR A 182 -0.31 -13.35 -2.36
CA TYR A 182 0.35 -14.03 -1.23
C TYR A 182 -0.69 -14.73 -0.35
N LEU A 183 -0.27 -15.72 0.43
CA LEU A 183 -1.14 -16.54 1.25
C LEU A 183 -0.73 -16.39 2.71
N LEU A 184 -1.63 -15.82 3.52
CA LEU A 184 -1.55 -15.88 4.96
C LEU A 184 -2.05 -17.27 5.37
N ILE A 185 -1.22 -18.05 6.04
CA ILE A 185 -1.53 -19.41 6.49
C ILE A 185 -1.16 -19.47 7.96
N GLY A 186 -2.16 -19.65 8.83
CA GLY A 186 -1.94 -19.47 10.25
C GLY A 186 -1.93 -17.98 10.59
N ASP A 187 -0.80 -17.52 11.14
CA ASP A 187 -0.53 -16.14 11.54
C ASP A 187 0.49 -15.42 10.64
N GLU A 188 1.09 -16.13 9.68
CA GLU A 188 2.24 -15.65 8.90
C GLU A 188 2.07 -15.95 7.39
N ILE A 189 2.86 -15.27 6.54
CA ILE A 189 2.79 -15.45 5.07
C ILE A 189 3.66 -16.65 4.67
N HIS A 190 3.02 -17.79 4.46
CA HIS A 190 3.69 -19.07 4.13
C HIS A 190 3.29 -19.65 2.77
N GLY A 191 2.76 -18.82 1.88
CA GLY A 191 2.53 -19.26 0.52
C GLY A 191 2.30 -18.15 -0.49
N ALA A 192 2.21 -18.56 -1.75
CA ALA A 192 1.92 -17.68 -2.88
C ALA A 192 1.13 -18.43 -3.96
N ALA A 193 0.10 -17.77 -4.51
CA ALA A 193 -0.54 -18.21 -5.74
C ALA A 193 0.23 -17.62 -6.94
N CYS A 194 0.75 -18.48 -7.80
CA CYS A 194 1.63 -18.12 -8.90
C CYS A 194 0.97 -18.37 -10.26
N GLY A 195 1.33 -17.56 -11.26
CA GLY A 195 0.88 -17.70 -12.64
C GLY A 195 0.99 -16.38 -13.41
N HIS A 196 0.48 -16.36 -14.63
CA HIS A 196 0.60 -15.19 -15.48
C HIS A 196 -0.56 -14.20 -15.32
N TRP A 197 -0.26 -12.96 -14.93
CA TRP A 197 -1.26 -11.90 -14.82
C TRP A 197 -1.83 -11.54 -16.20
N ARG A 198 -3.16 -11.46 -16.29
CA ARG A 198 -3.87 -11.03 -17.51
C ARG A 198 -5.02 -10.09 -17.16
N ILE A 199 -5.35 -9.22 -18.11
CA ILE A 199 -6.54 -8.34 -18.05
C ILE A 199 -7.84 -9.17 -18.00
N LYS A 200 -7.83 -10.34 -18.63
CA LYS A 200 -8.94 -11.32 -18.59
C LYS A 200 -8.71 -12.35 -17.49
N ALA A 201 -9.74 -13.15 -17.23
CA ALA A 201 -9.64 -14.33 -16.38
C ALA A 201 -8.39 -15.16 -16.77
N HIS A 202 -7.62 -15.53 -15.76
CA HIS A 202 -6.38 -16.30 -15.87
C HIS A 202 -6.35 -17.38 -14.79
N ASP A 203 -5.72 -18.51 -15.10
CA ASP A 203 -5.56 -19.60 -14.17
C ASP A 203 -4.44 -19.31 -13.16
N VAL A 204 -4.50 -19.98 -12.02
CA VAL A 204 -3.37 -20.11 -11.09
C VAL A 204 -2.59 -21.33 -11.54
N GLU A 205 -1.36 -21.13 -11.99
CA GLU A 205 -0.51 -22.19 -12.52
C GLU A 205 -0.02 -23.11 -11.39
N ASP A 206 0.35 -22.51 -10.26
CA ASP A 206 0.81 -23.28 -9.10
C ASP A 206 0.50 -22.52 -7.80
N VAL A 207 0.06 -23.25 -6.79
CA VAL A 207 -0.07 -22.76 -5.41
C VAL A 207 1.12 -23.25 -4.62
N ILE A 208 1.94 -22.31 -4.17
CA ILE A 208 3.14 -22.60 -3.38
C ILE A 208 2.80 -22.45 -1.91
N ILE A 209 3.10 -23.48 -1.13
CA ILE A 209 2.99 -23.53 0.32
C ILE A 209 4.34 -23.97 0.86
N ASP A 210 4.88 -23.24 1.84
CA ASP A 210 6.12 -23.58 2.52
C ASP A 210 6.04 -25.01 3.09
N ASP A 211 7.09 -25.83 2.89
CA ASP A 211 7.08 -27.28 3.16
C ASP A 211 6.57 -27.66 4.56
N ALA A 212 6.90 -26.86 5.57
CA ALA A 212 6.48 -27.08 6.95
C ALA A 212 4.95 -27.02 7.16
N HIS A 213 4.21 -26.35 6.27
CA HIS A 213 2.78 -26.10 6.38
C HIS A 213 1.94 -26.96 5.44
N VAL A 214 2.56 -27.63 4.45
CA VAL A 214 1.83 -28.39 3.42
C VAL A 214 0.94 -29.48 4.03
N ALA A 215 1.48 -30.25 4.98
CA ALA A 215 0.77 -31.40 5.54
C ALA A 215 -0.55 -31.01 6.23
N ASP A 216 -0.56 -29.84 6.88
CA ASP A 216 -1.67 -29.40 7.72
C ASP A 216 -2.62 -28.43 6.97
N TRP A 217 -2.11 -27.64 6.04
CA TRP A 217 -2.84 -26.51 5.45
C TRP A 217 -3.18 -26.63 3.96
N ARG A 218 -2.73 -27.69 3.27
CA ARG A 218 -2.91 -27.82 1.82
C ARG A 218 -4.36 -27.68 1.36
N GLU A 219 -5.28 -28.45 1.93
CA GLU A 219 -6.68 -28.45 1.48
C GLU A 219 -7.38 -27.11 1.74
N GLU A 220 -7.21 -26.53 2.94
CA GLU A 220 -7.78 -25.21 3.26
C GLU A 220 -7.19 -24.11 2.37
N THR A 221 -5.89 -24.20 2.06
CA THR A 221 -5.22 -23.27 1.15
C THR A 221 -5.79 -23.34 -0.24
N LEU A 222 -5.94 -24.55 -0.79
CA LEU A 222 -6.53 -24.76 -2.11
C LEU A 222 -8.00 -24.29 -2.16
N GLU A 223 -8.77 -24.51 -1.09
CA GLU A 223 -10.13 -24.01 -1.01
C GLU A 223 -10.18 -22.47 -1.07
N ALA A 224 -9.34 -21.79 -0.28
CA ALA A 224 -9.27 -20.34 -0.26
C ALA A 224 -8.86 -19.75 -1.62
N VAL A 225 -7.87 -20.36 -2.28
CA VAL A 225 -7.43 -19.94 -3.63
C VAL A 225 -8.54 -20.18 -4.65
N ARG A 226 -9.19 -21.34 -4.67
CA ARG A 226 -10.31 -21.64 -5.58
C ARG A 226 -11.49 -20.70 -5.40
N ARG A 227 -11.76 -20.24 -4.17
CA ARG A 227 -12.79 -19.23 -3.89
C ARG A 227 -12.44 -17.88 -4.53
N ARG A 228 -11.15 -17.52 -4.56
CA ARG A 228 -10.64 -16.29 -5.18
C ARG A 228 -10.53 -16.38 -6.70
N TYR A 229 -10.33 -17.59 -7.23
CA TYR A 229 -10.19 -17.93 -8.65
C TYR A 229 -11.21 -19.02 -9.05
N PRO A 230 -12.51 -18.67 -9.12
CA PRO A 230 -13.58 -19.66 -9.26
C PRO A 230 -13.73 -20.21 -10.69
N ALA A 231 -13.97 -21.53 -10.77
CA ALA A 231 -14.38 -22.21 -11.98
C ALA A 231 -15.77 -21.74 -12.46
N PRO A 232 -16.09 -21.84 -13.77
CA PRO A 232 -15.25 -22.36 -14.85
C PRO A 232 -14.36 -21.30 -15.51
N LYS A 233 -14.35 -20.06 -14.99
CA LYS A 233 -13.62 -18.95 -15.63
C LYS A 233 -12.12 -19.04 -15.41
N GLN A 234 -11.71 -19.64 -14.29
CA GLN A 234 -10.34 -19.77 -13.82
C GLN A 234 -10.21 -21.12 -13.11
N HIS A 235 -9.03 -21.69 -13.14
CA HIS A 235 -8.70 -22.94 -12.48
C HIS A 235 -7.42 -22.79 -11.66
N VAL A 236 -7.26 -23.68 -10.68
CA VAL A 236 -6.00 -23.87 -9.96
C VAL A 236 -5.42 -25.18 -10.47
N LEU A 237 -4.27 -25.11 -11.14
CA LEU A 237 -3.76 -26.22 -11.95
C LEU A 237 -2.85 -27.15 -11.15
N ALA A 238 -2.03 -26.61 -10.25
CA ALA A 238 -1.09 -27.38 -9.44
C ALA A 238 -0.96 -26.82 -8.01
N CYS A 239 -0.40 -27.64 -7.13
CA CYS A 239 0.04 -27.26 -5.79
C CYS A 239 1.45 -27.82 -5.54
N ASN A 240 2.41 -26.97 -5.22
CA ASN A 240 3.83 -27.32 -5.08
C ASN A 240 4.36 -28.16 -6.26
N GLY A 241 3.92 -27.83 -7.48
CA GLY A 241 4.29 -28.54 -8.71
C GLY A 241 3.54 -29.84 -8.97
N GLU A 242 2.67 -30.29 -8.06
CA GLU A 242 1.81 -31.47 -8.27
C GLU A 242 0.47 -31.06 -8.90
N PRO A 243 0.08 -31.66 -10.05
CA PRO A 243 -1.21 -31.38 -10.68
C PRO A 243 -2.41 -31.70 -9.77
N LEU A 244 -3.47 -30.87 -9.87
CA LEU A 244 -4.72 -30.98 -9.09
C LEU A 244 -5.90 -31.56 -9.88
#